data_AF-A0A9E5HP98-F1
#
_entry.id   AF-A0A9E5HP98-F1
#
_cell.length_a   1.000
_cell.length_b   1.000
_cell.length_c   1.000
_cell.angle_alpha   90.00
_cell.angle_beta   90.00
_cell.angle_gamma   90.00
#
_symmetry.space_group_name_H-M   'P 1'
#
loop_
_entity.id
_entity.type
_entity.pdbx_description
1 polymer ?
#
loop_
_entity_poly.entity_id
_entity_poly.type
_entity_poly.pdbx_seq_one_letter_code
_entity_poly.pdbx_strand_id
1 'polypeptide(L)'
;MCIKAKQDAAGVFVDGRYRVQVKEQTRAPFTPVDWPEVQLGDWLKDKLPSGIVGFDPWLHSAREIKSLEQDLSGTKITVQAMDNLIDPIWQDRPAPPMGLARVFDDHLSGETHTAKRTRLAAELKSAGHAAAFISLPDSICWLLNIRGQDVAHNPVVHSFAVLHDDARVDLFMHAEKAQDIRAH
;
A
#
# COMPACT_ATOMS: atom_id res chain seq x y z
N MET A 1 0.37 -12.60 1.16
CA MET A 1 -0.87 -12.18 1.86
C MET A 1 -1.24 -13.26 2.87
N CYS A 2 -1.60 -12.91 4.11
CA CYS A 2 -1.99 -13.87 5.15
C CYS A 2 -3.45 -13.68 5.54
N ILE A 3 -4.24 -14.75 5.56
CA ILE A 3 -5.69 -14.67 5.75
C ILE A 3 -6.13 -15.76 6.70
N LYS A 4 -6.96 -15.40 7.69
CA LYS A 4 -7.58 -16.33 8.61
C LYS A 4 -9.06 -16.49 8.25
N ALA A 5 -9.44 -17.67 7.78
CA ALA A 5 -10.83 -18.00 7.46
C ALA A 5 -11.60 -18.53 8.68
N LYS A 6 -11.00 -19.44 9.46
CA LYS A 6 -11.58 -20.04 10.69
C LYS A 6 -10.49 -20.25 11.75
N GLN A 7 -10.84 -20.77 12.93
CA GLN A 7 -9.87 -21.07 14.00
C GLN A 7 -8.67 -21.91 13.50
N ASP A 8 -8.92 -22.91 12.64
CA ASP A 8 -7.89 -23.84 12.15
C ASP A 8 -7.54 -23.66 10.66
N ALA A 9 -8.00 -22.58 10.01
CA ALA A 9 -7.76 -22.34 8.60
C ALA A 9 -7.15 -20.95 8.40
N ALA A 10 -5.81 -20.90 8.36
CA ALA A 10 -5.06 -19.69 8.00
C ALA A 10 -4.19 -19.95 6.77
N GLY A 11 -4.43 -19.22 5.68
CA GLY A 11 -3.68 -19.32 4.43
C GLY A 11 -2.59 -18.27 4.32
N VAL A 12 -1.40 -18.65 3.89
CA VAL A 12 -0.29 -17.74 3.57
C VAL A 12 0.01 -17.84 2.07
N PHE A 13 -0.54 -16.89 1.31
CA PHE A 13 -0.40 -16.82 -0.14
C PHE A 13 0.97 -16.29 -0.52
N VAL A 14 1.73 -17.08 -1.28
CA VAL A 14 3.09 -16.77 -1.72
C VAL A 14 3.31 -17.16 -3.18
N ASP A 15 4.18 -16.41 -3.87
CA ASP A 15 4.63 -16.78 -5.21
C ASP A 15 5.79 -17.77 -5.20
N GLY A 16 6.15 -18.27 -6.40
CA GLY A 16 7.21 -19.26 -6.61
C GLY A 16 8.55 -18.95 -5.93
N ARG A 17 8.91 -17.66 -5.78
CA ARG A 17 10.16 -17.23 -5.13
C ARG A 17 10.25 -17.63 -3.66
N TYR A 18 9.12 -17.83 -2.99
CA TYR A 18 9.06 -18.04 -1.54
C TYR A 18 8.55 -19.43 -1.13
N ARG A 19 8.27 -20.35 -2.07
CA ARG A 19 7.68 -21.67 -1.76
C ARG A 19 8.51 -22.56 -0.84
N VAL A 20 9.83 -22.47 -0.89
CA VAL A 20 10.72 -23.20 0.03
C VAL A 20 10.75 -22.48 1.38
N GLN A 21 11.02 -21.19 1.36
CA GLN A 21 11.15 -20.35 2.56
C GLN A 21 9.88 -20.34 3.42
N VAL A 22 8.68 -20.27 2.82
CA VAL A 22 7.42 -20.22 3.55
C VAL A 22 7.23 -21.48 4.41
N LYS A 23 7.75 -22.64 3.98
CA LYS A 23 7.64 -23.90 4.74
C LYS A 23 8.52 -23.90 5.99
N GLU A 24 9.62 -23.16 5.96
CA GLU A 24 10.53 -23.01 7.11
C GLU A 24 10.06 -21.93 8.08
N GLN A 25 9.32 -20.93 7.59
CA GLN A 25 8.89 -19.75 8.37
C GLN A 25 7.44 -19.81 8.85
N THR A 26 6.68 -20.83 8.44
CA THR A 26 5.29 -21.02 8.86
C THR A 26 5.09 -22.37 9.54
N ARG A 27 4.08 -22.42 10.41
CA ARG A 27 3.64 -23.63 11.12
C ARG A 27 2.13 -23.56 11.33
N ALA A 28 1.53 -24.68 11.70
CA ALA A 28 0.11 -24.72 12.04
C ALA A 28 -0.26 -23.61 13.06
N PRO A 29 -1.39 -22.92 12.86
CA PRO A 29 -2.46 -23.21 11.89
C PRO A 29 -2.25 -22.60 10.49
N PHE A 30 -1.09 -22.01 10.19
CA PHE A 30 -0.80 -21.43 8.88
C PHE A 30 -0.44 -22.49 7.85
N THR A 31 -1.06 -22.40 6.68
CA THR A 31 -0.85 -23.28 5.53
C THR A 31 -0.38 -22.43 4.34
N PRO A 32 0.77 -22.72 3.73
CA PRO A 32 1.18 -22.08 2.49
C PRO A 32 0.16 -22.31 1.37
N VAL A 33 -0.11 -21.27 0.59
CA VAL A 33 -0.98 -21.33 -0.58
C VAL A 33 -0.20 -20.81 -1.78
N ASP A 34 -0.10 -21.63 -2.82
CA ASP A 34 0.65 -21.29 -4.03
C ASP A 34 -0.14 -20.29 -4.87
N TRP A 35 0.31 -19.03 -4.86
CA TRP A 35 -0.19 -17.95 -5.71
C TRP A 35 0.72 -17.81 -6.94
N PRO A 36 0.19 -17.53 -8.14
CA PRO A 36 -1.19 -17.24 -8.48
C PRO A 36 -2.05 -18.47 -8.84
N GLU A 37 -1.56 -19.70 -8.65
CA GLU A 37 -2.30 -20.92 -9.01
C GLU A 37 -3.60 -21.08 -8.23
N VAL A 38 -3.62 -20.67 -6.96
CA VAL A 38 -4.82 -20.58 -6.13
C VAL A 38 -5.14 -19.12 -5.85
N GLN A 39 -6.26 -18.66 -6.41
CA GLN A 39 -6.77 -17.31 -6.16
C GLN A 39 -7.49 -17.24 -4.81
N LEU A 40 -7.52 -16.03 -4.24
CA LEU A 40 -8.12 -15.82 -2.93
C LEU A 40 -9.62 -16.17 -2.90
N GLY A 41 -10.38 -15.72 -3.92
CA GLY A 41 -11.82 -16.00 -3.99
C GLY A 41 -12.12 -17.50 -3.96
N ASP A 42 -11.37 -18.29 -4.72
CA ASP A 42 -11.55 -19.75 -4.78
C ASP A 42 -11.18 -20.42 -3.47
N TRP A 43 -10.08 -19.99 -2.85
CA TRP A 43 -9.69 -20.49 -1.54
C TRP A 43 -10.74 -20.17 -0.45
N LEU A 44 -11.33 -18.97 -0.47
CA LEU A 44 -12.39 -18.62 0.48
C LEU A 44 -13.65 -19.44 0.27
N LYS A 45 -14.06 -19.70 -0.98
CA LYS A 45 -15.21 -20.57 -1.29
C LYS A 45 -15.01 -22.00 -0.77
N ASP A 46 -13.79 -22.52 -0.83
CA ASP A 46 -13.45 -23.83 -0.29
C ASP A 46 -13.46 -23.84 1.25
N LYS A 47 -12.93 -22.79 1.90
CA LYS A 47 -12.77 -22.76 3.37
C LYS A 47 -13.99 -22.24 4.14
N LEU A 48 -14.83 -21.41 3.51
CA LEU A 48 -15.96 -20.74 4.15
C LEU A 48 -17.28 -21.10 3.48
N PRO A 49 -18.26 -21.68 4.22
CA PRO A 49 -19.60 -21.90 3.67
C PRO A 49 -20.44 -20.60 3.63
N SER A 50 -20.14 -19.66 4.53
CA SER A 50 -20.81 -18.37 4.71
C SER A 50 -20.04 -17.50 5.69
N GLY A 51 -20.24 -16.19 5.67
CA GLY A 51 -19.75 -15.28 6.71
C GLY A 51 -19.24 -13.96 6.18
N ILE A 52 -18.54 -13.22 7.04
CA ILE A 52 -17.93 -11.92 6.71
C ILE A 52 -16.41 -12.08 6.71
N VAL A 53 -15.77 -11.71 5.60
CA VAL A 53 -14.31 -11.58 5.47
C VAL A 53 -13.94 -10.14 5.73
N GLY A 54 -13.36 -9.90 6.92
CA GLY A 54 -12.84 -8.60 7.30
C GLY A 54 -11.51 -8.26 6.62
N PHE A 55 -11.31 -7.01 6.22
CA PHE A 55 -10.03 -6.53 5.70
C PHE A 55 -9.72 -5.12 6.22
N ASP A 56 -8.43 -4.80 6.34
CA ASP A 56 -7.96 -3.45 6.63
C ASP A 56 -7.93 -2.63 5.32
N PRO A 57 -8.73 -1.54 5.19
CA PRO A 57 -8.81 -0.77 3.96
C PRO A 57 -7.52 -0.04 3.59
N TRP A 58 -6.56 0.09 4.52
CA TRP A 58 -5.25 0.68 4.23
C TRP A 58 -4.27 -0.29 3.55
N LEU A 59 -4.56 -1.60 3.57
CA LEU A 59 -3.65 -2.65 3.07
C LEU A 59 -4.10 -3.26 1.74
N HIS A 60 -5.26 -2.87 1.22
CA HIS A 60 -5.83 -3.42 -0.01
C HIS A 60 -6.24 -2.30 -0.97
N SER A 61 -5.98 -2.49 -2.25
CA SER A 61 -6.49 -1.58 -3.27
C SER A 61 -8.00 -1.77 -3.47
N ALA A 62 -8.69 -0.69 -3.83
CA ALA A 62 -10.12 -0.76 -4.16
C ALA A 62 -10.41 -1.74 -5.32
N ARG A 63 -9.46 -1.90 -6.25
CA ARG A 63 -9.57 -2.85 -7.36
C ARG A 63 -9.54 -4.30 -6.88
N GLU A 64 -8.62 -4.64 -5.96
CA GLU A 64 -8.52 -6.00 -5.41
C GLU A 64 -9.79 -6.38 -4.66
N ILE A 65 -10.31 -5.48 -3.81
CA ILE A 65 -11.55 -5.73 -3.06
C ILE A 65 -12.74 -5.89 -4.01
N LYS A 66 -12.89 -5.01 -5.01
CA LYS A 66 -13.96 -5.13 -6.00
C LYS A 66 -13.88 -6.45 -6.78
N SER A 67 -12.68 -6.88 -7.15
CA SER A 67 -12.48 -8.18 -7.81
C SER A 67 -12.88 -9.33 -6.89
N LEU A 68 -12.49 -9.27 -5.61
CA LEU A 68 -12.84 -10.29 -4.63
C LEU A 68 -14.36 -10.37 -4.39
N GLU A 69 -15.04 -9.23 -4.29
CA GLU A 69 -16.51 -9.17 -4.18
C GLU A 69 -17.19 -9.80 -5.39
N GLN A 70 -16.66 -9.55 -6.60
CA GLN A 70 -17.15 -10.18 -7.83
C GLN A 70 -16.94 -11.70 -7.80
N ASP A 71 -15.76 -12.15 -7.40
CA ASP A 71 -15.44 -13.58 -7.31
C ASP A 71 -16.35 -14.29 -6.31
N LEU A 72 -16.73 -13.63 -5.21
CA LEU A 72 -17.59 -14.17 -4.16
C LEU A 72 -19.09 -14.00 -4.44
N SER A 73 -19.46 -13.39 -5.57
CA SER A 73 -20.87 -13.21 -5.97
C SER A 73 -21.59 -14.56 -6.07
N GLY A 74 -22.83 -14.60 -5.56
CA GLY A 74 -23.64 -15.83 -5.48
C GLY A 74 -23.30 -16.76 -4.30
N THR A 75 -22.27 -16.44 -3.51
CA THR A 75 -22.00 -17.13 -2.25
C THR A 75 -22.70 -16.44 -1.07
N LYS A 76 -22.59 -17.04 0.13
CA LYS A 76 -23.02 -16.41 1.39
C LYS A 76 -21.86 -15.70 2.11
N ILE A 77 -20.79 -15.37 1.38
CA ILE A 77 -19.59 -14.71 1.90
C ILE A 77 -19.65 -13.24 1.47
N THR A 78 -19.51 -12.33 2.42
CA THR A 78 -19.40 -10.89 2.17
C THR A 78 -18.05 -10.37 2.61
N VAL A 79 -17.59 -9.26 2.03
CA VAL A 79 -16.33 -8.60 2.40
C VAL A 79 -16.67 -7.32 3.14
N GLN A 80 -15.95 -7.01 4.23
CA GLN A 80 -16.21 -5.82 5.03
C GLN A 80 -14.91 -5.14 5.48
N ALA A 81 -14.83 -3.83 5.27
CA ALA A 81 -13.72 -3.04 5.80
C ALA A 81 -13.82 -2.95 7.32
N MET A 82 -12.68 -3.13 8.00
CA MET A 82 -12.57 -3.04 9.45
C MET A 82 -11.18 -2.60 9.87
N ASP A 83 -11.01 -2.24 11.15
CA ASP A 83 -9.70 -1.90 11.70
C ASP A 83 -8.74 -3.10 11.70
N ASN A 84 -7.44 -2.82 11.69
CA ASN A 84 -6.41 -3.84 11.75
C ASN A 84 -6.52 -4.66 13.05
N LEU A 85 -6.84 -5.95 12.93
CA LEU A 85 -6.98 -6.84 14.08
C LEU A 85 -5.66 -7.33 14.67
N ILE A 86 -4.54 -7.12 13.99
CA ILE A 86 -3.21 -7.52 14.47
C ILE A 86 -2.62 -6.45 15.40
N ASP A 87 -2.86 -5.18 15.11
CA ASP A 87 -2.33 -4.06 15.89
C ASP A 87 -2.62 -4.16 17.41
N PRO A 88 -3.85 -4.50 17.88
CA PRO A 88 -4.14 -4.63 19.30
C PRO A 88 -3.44 -5.78 20.03
N ILE A 89 -2.97 -6.80 19.29
CA ILE A 89 -2.32 -7.99 19.86
C ILE A 89 -0.79 -7.99 19.69
N TRP A 90 -0.24 -6.99 19.00
CA TRP A 90 1.19 -6.86 18.75
C TRP A 90 1.86 -5.99 19.82
N GLN A 91 2.22 -6.63 20.95
CA GLN A 91 2.70 -5.94 22.15
C GLN A 91 4.05 -5.22 21.96
N ASP A 92 4.94 -5.76 21.14
CA ASP A 92 6.29 -5.27 20.87
C ASP A 92 6.41 -4.61 19.48
N ARG A 93 5.31 -4.06 18.96
CA ARG A 93 5.29 -3.38 17.65
C ARG A 93 6.31 -2.23 17.63
N PRO A 94 7.24 -2.20 16.66
CA PRO A 94 8.14 -1.07 16.48
C PRO A 94 7.38 0.23 16.22
N ALA A 95 7.94 1.35 16.67
CA ALA A 95 7.41 2.67 16.34
C ALA A 95 7.44 2.91 14.81
N PRO A 96 6.52 3.72 14.28
CA PRO A 96 6.56 4.13 12.87
C PRO A 96 7.91 4.79 12.51
N PRO A 97 8.42 4.58 11.29
CA PRO A 97 9.66 5.22 10.86
C PRO A 97 9.50 6.74 10.74
N MET A 98 10.48 7.45 11.30
CA MET A 98 10.53 8.92 11.38
C MET A 98 11.77 9.48 10.69
N GLY A 99 12.18 8.88 9.57
CA GLY A 99 13.31 9.37 8.78
C GLY A 99 13.04 10.77 8.23
N LEU A 100 14.01 11.68 8.37
CA LEU A 100 13.90 13.03 7.83
C LEU A 100 13.87 13.02 6.30
N ALA A 101 12.98 13.84 5.74
CA ALA A 101 12.98 14.11 4.31
C ALA A 101 14.11 15.10 3.98
N ARG A 102 14.79 14.86 2.87
CA ARG A 102 15.84 15.74 2.36
C ARG A 102 15.60 16.08 0.89
N VAL A 103 15.98 17.30 0.50
CA VAL A 103 15.99 17.71 -0.91
C VAL A 103 16.99 16.85 -1.68
N PHE A 104 16.61 16.50 -2.90
CA PHE A 104 17.46 15.83 -3.87
C PHE A 104 17.75 16.81 -5.01
N ASP A 105 19.03 16.98 -5.33
CA ASP A 105 19.50 18.01 -6.25
C ASP A 105 18.85 17.91 -7.63
N ASP A 106 18.40 19.05 -8.17
CA ASP A 106 17.80 19.15 -9.50
C ASP A 106 18.79 18.74 -10.60
N HIS A 107 20.09 19.03 -10.45
CA HIS A 107 21.14 18.60 -11.39
C HIS A 107 21.24 17.07 -11.46
N LEU A 108 21.05 16.38 -10.33
CA LEU A 108 21.01 14.91 -10.29
C LEU A 108 19.65 14.35 -10.74
N SER A 109 18.59 15.13 -10.60
CA SER A 109 17.22 14.74 -10.98
C SER A 109 16.92 14.90 -12.47
N GLY A 110 17.67 15.77 -13.17
CA GLY A 110 17.49 16.09 -14.59
C GLY A 110 16.28 16.99 -14.89
N GLU A 111 15.37 17.18 -13.93
CA GLU A 111 14.19 18.04 -14.03
C GLU A 111 13.81 18.53 -12.63
N THR A 112 13.49 19.83 -12.51
CA THR A 112 13.07 20.43 -11.23
C THR A 112 11.69 19.93 -10.82
N HIS A 113 11.42 19.85 -9.53
CA HIS A 113 10.11 19.46 -9.02
C HIS A 113 8.99 20.40 -9.53
N THR A 114 9.28 21.71 -9.67
CA THR A 114 8.33 22.69 -10.22
C THR A 114 7.99 22.40 -11.68
N ALA A 115 8.97 22.02 -12.50
CA ALA A 115 8.73 21.63 -13.90
C ALA A 115 7.86 20.36 -14.00
N LYS A 116 8.17 19.33 -13.18
CA LYS A 116 7.39 18.09 -13.08
C LYS A 116 5.93 18.36 -12.73
N ARG A 117 5.70 19.12 -11.64
CA ARG A 117 4.34 19.48 -11.18
C ARG A 117 3.58 20.24 -12.26
N THR A 118 4.21 21.24 -12.88
CA THR A 118 3.57 22.03 -13.95
C THR A 118 3.16 21.17 -15.13
N ARG A 119 4.05 20.30 -15.60
CA ARG A 119 3.79 19.40 -16.73
C ARG A 119 2.63 18.44 -16.43
N LEU A 120 2.68 17.76 -15.28
CA LEU A 120 1.64 16.81 -14.89
C LEU A 120 0.31 17.50 -14.59
N ALA A 121 0.31 18.70 -14.02
CA ALA A 121 -0.89 19.49 -13.82
C ALA A 121 -1.57 19.86 -15.15
N ALA A 122 -0.80 20.19 -16.18
CA ALA A 122 -1.34 20.42 -17.52
C ALA A 122 -1.97 19.14 -18.13
N GLU A 123 -1.39 17.96 -17.87
CA GLU A 123 -1.95 16.66 -18.26
C GLU A 123 -3.27 16.37 -17.50
N LEU A 124 -3.34 16.67 -16.20
CA LEU A 124 -4.60 16.55 -15.44
C LEU A 124 -5.68 17.45 -16.01
N LYS A 125 -5.34 18.71 -16.26
CA LYS A 125 -6.27 19.70 -16.81
C LYS A 125 -6.78 19.31 -18.20
N SER A 126 -5.90 18.81 -19.08
CA SER A 126 -6.31 18.36 -20.42
C SER A 126 -7.20 17.12 -20.39
N ALA A 127 -7.01 16.25 -19.38
CA ALA A 127 -7.87 15.09 -19.13
C ALA A 127 -9.17 15.44 -18.37
N GLY A 128 -9.37 16.70 -17.98
CA GLY A 128 -10.56 17.14 -17.22
C GLY A 128 -10.55 16.71 -15.74
N HIS A 129 -9.38 16.43 -15.17
CA HIS A 129 -9.20 16.10 -13.77
C HIS A 129 -8.70 17.31 -12.97
N ALA A 130 -9.36 17.62 -11.85
CA ALA A 130 -8.95 18.72 -10.97
C ALA A 130 -7.73 18.38 -10.11
N ALA A 131 -7.51 17.10 -9.82
CA ALA A 131 -6.39 16.64 -9.02
C ALA A 131 -6.11 15.14 -9.21
N ALA A 132 -4.94 14.71 -8.78
CA ALA A 132 -4.57 13.30 -8.62
C ALA A 132 -4.07 13.03 -7.19
N PHE A 133 -4.60 11.96 -6.60
CA PHE A 133 -4.07 11.40 -5.34
C PHE A 133 -2.91 10.45 -5.65
N ILE A 134 -1.80 10.62 -4.94
CA ILE A 134 -0.58 9.84 -5.10
C ILE A 134 -0.29 9.17 -3.76
N SER A 135 -0.34 7.84 -3.75
CA SER A 135 -0.11 7.02 -2.56
C SER A 135 1.22 6.27 -2.55
N LEU A 136 1.94 6.26 -3.67
CA LEU A 136 3.22 5.59 -3.80
C LEU A 136 4.36 6.52 -3.32
N PRO A 137 5.09 6.18 -2.24
CA PRO A 137 6.14 7.04 -1.68
C PRO A 137 7.26 7.40 -2.65
N ASP A 138 7.67 6.48 -3.52
CA ASP A 138 8.67 6.70 -4.56
C ASP A 138 8.19 7.72 -5.60
N SER A 139 6.93 7.64 -6.01
CA SER A 139 6.29 8.60 -6.92
C SER A 139 6.27 10.01 -6.32
N ILE A 140 5.94 10.12 -5.03
CA ILE A 140 5.96 11.41 -4.30
C ILE A 140 7.39 11.96 -4.21
N CYS A 141 8.35 11.12 -3.81
CA CYS A 141 9.76 11.47 -3.74
C CYS A 141 10.33 11.93 -5.10
N TRP A 142 9.91 11.30 -6.20
CA TRP A 142 10.28 11.71 -7.55
C TRP A 142 9.62 13.03 -7.97
N LEU A 143 8.32 13.20 -7.68
CA LEU A 143 7.56 14.40 -8.03
C LEU A 143 8.14 15.65 -7.35
N LEU A 144 8.51 15.52 -6.08
CA LEU A 144 8.96 16.62 -5.23
C LEU A 144 10.48 16.76 -5.16
N ASN A 145 11.26 15.91 -5.84
CA ASN A 145 12.71 15.84 -5.68
C ASN A 145 13.13 15.78 -4.20
N ILE A 146 12.52 14.86 -3.44
CA ILE A 146 12.88 14.58 -2.05
C ILE A 146 13.25 13.11 -1.85
N ARG A 147 13.99 12.79 -0.81
CA ARG A 147 14.36 11.41 -0.42
C ARG A 147 14.20 11.22 1.09
N GLY A 148 14.05 9.96 1.50
CA GLY A 148 13.89 9.57 2.90
C GLY A 148 14.64 8.31 3.26
N GLN A 149 14.33 7.77 4.44
CA GLN A 149 14.94 6.56 4.99
C GLN A 149 13.92 5.68 5.72
N ASP A 150 12.64 5.82 5.41
CA ASP A 150 11.59 5.10 6.17
C ASP A 150 11.51 3.62 5.83
N VAL A 151 12.03 3.23 4.66
CA VAL A 151 12.03 1.85 4.19
C VAL A 151 13.48 1.43 3.96
N ALA A 152 13.90 0.34 4.59
CA ALA A 152 15.24 -0.19 4.41
C ALA A 152 15.54 -0.42 2.92
N HIS A 153 16.72 0.04 2.49
CA HIS A 153 17.21 -0.05 1.10
C HIS A 153 16.41 0.75 0.05
N ASN A 154 15.37 1.48 0.45
CA ASN A 154 14.57 2.32 -0.45
C ASN A 154 14.56 3.77 0.07
N PRO A 155 15.13 4.74 -0.67
CA PRO A 155 15.32 6.11 -0.16
C PRO A 155 14.03 6.95 -0.24
N VAL A 156 12.94 6.45 0.32
CA VAL A 156 11.59 7.04 0.25
C VAL A 156 11.11 7.54 1.60
N VAL A 157 10.13 8.45 1.55
CA VAL A 157 9.43 8.96 2.73
C VAL A 157 7.97 8.49 2.71
N HIS A 158 7.52 7.80 3.74
CA HIS A 158 6.11 7.52 3.98
C HIS A 158 5.32 8.82 4.04
N SER A 159 4.50 9.04 3.02
CA SER A 159 3.71 10.25 2.80
C SER A 159 2.59 9.96 1.80
N PHE A 160 1.60 10.85 1.75
CA PHE A 160 0.62 10.94 0.68
C PHE A 160 0.69 12.31 0.02
N ALA A 161 0.30 12.43 -1.24
CA ALA A 161 0.23 13.72 -1.90
C ALA A 161 -1.04 13.87 -2.75
N VAL A 162 -1.52 15.11 -2.86
CA VAL A 162 -2.53 15.50 -3.85
C VAL A 162 -1.90 16.53 -4.77
N LEU A 163 -1.72 16.18 -6.05
CA LEU A 163 -1.31 17.11 -7.10
C LEU A 163 -2.57 17.72 -7.72
N HIS A 164 -2.69 19.04 -7.66
CA HIS A 164 -3.77 19.81 -8.27
C HIS A 164 -3.44 20.18 -9.73
N ASP A 165 -4.46 20.45 -10.53
CA ASP A 165 -4.35 20.87 -11.94
C ASP A 165 -3.78 22.30 -12.12
N ASP A 166 -3.54 23.01 -11.03
CA ASP A 166 -2.81 24.28 -10.94
C ASP A 166 -1.35 24.13 -10.47
N ALA A 167 -0.85 22.89 -10.42
CA ALA A 167 0.50 22.50 -9.99
C ALA A 167 0.80 22.65 -8.49
N ARG A 168 -0.18 23.04 -7.65
CA ARG A 168 -0.05 22.92 -6.20
C ARG A 168 0.04 21.45 -5.80
N VAL A 169 0.83 21.16 -4.77
CA VAL A 169 0.86 19.86 -4.12
C VAL A 169 0.55 20.01 -2.64
N ASP A 170 -0.46 19.30 -2.17
CA ASP A 170 -0.67 19.09 -0.73
C ASP A 170 0.07 17.82 -0.33
N LEU A 171 1.07 17.95 0.56
CA LEU A 171 1.89 16.84 1.06
C LEU A 171 1.47 16.48 2.49
N PHE A 172 1.12 15.21 2.70
CA PHE A 172 0.70 14.67 3.99
C PHE A 172 1.80 13.77 4.55
N MET A 173 2.44 14.21 5.62
CA MET A 173 3.45 13.46 6.37
C MET A 173 3.56 14.01 7.80
N HIS A 174 4.28 13.32 8.68
CA HIS A 174 4.60 13.88 10.00
C HIS A 174 5.41 15.17 9.85
N ALA A 175 4.97 16.25 10.50
CA ALA A 175 5.54 17.59 10.36
C ALA A 175 7.03 17.67 10.73
N GLU A 176 7.48 16.82 11.65
CA GLU A 176 8.88 16.69 12.07
C GLU A 176 9.78 16.21 10.92
N LYS A 177 9.27 15.32 10.06
CA LYS A 177 10.02 14.78 8.93
C LYS A 177 10.25 15.82 7.84
N ALA A 178 9.43 16.87 7.79
CA ALA A 178 9.46 17.88 6.74
C ALA A 178 10.37 19.08 7.04
N GLN A 179 11.04 19.12 8.19
CA GLN A 179 11.78 20.29 8.68
C GLN A 179 12.76 20.89 7.65
N ASP A 180 13.47 20.04 6.90
CA ASP A 180 14.52 20.45 5.97
C ASP A 180 14.02 20.71 4.54
N ILE A 181 12.72 20.51 4.29
CA ILE A 181 12.10 20.66 2.97
C ILE A 181 10.98 21.72 2.94
N ARG A 182 10.75 22.48 4.03
CA ARG A 182 9.62 23.43 4.11
C ARG A 182 9.73 24.60 3.13
N ALA A 183 10.94 24.99 2.76
CA ALA A 183 11.19 26.08 1.82
C ALA A 183 11.32 25.60 0.36
N HIS A 184 11.26 24.29 0.13
CA HIS A 184 11.38 23.61 -1.16
C HIS A 184 10.00 23.34 -1.76
#